data_AF-A0A0B7NQQ0-F1
#
_entry.id   AF-A0A0B7NQQ0-F1
#
_cell.length_a   1.000
_cell.length_b   1.000
_cell.length_c   1.000
_cell.angle_alpha   90.00
_cell.angle_beta   90.00
_cell.angle_gamma   90.00
#
_symmetry.space_group_name_H-M   'P 1'
#
loop_
_entity.id
_entity.type
_entity.pdbx_description
1 polymer ?
#
loop_
_entity_poly.entity_id
_entity_poly.type
_entity_poly.pdbx_seq_one_letter_code
_entity_poly.pdbx_strand_id
1 'polypeptide(L)'
;MYFPFRGKNLIHKLRRNLSNICLLNRRILDVLPIVSFDPRSPANLKGPKYRDLSDHTFLQEEADRIYEARLLAIVKRVHDANRQIAVARQFCFVEHWISEAQYSTLHSLLKPYKPRSATAALLDTSMADAEAQFTTPSNNLAPSSLSTSNPS
;
A
#
# COMPACT_ATOMS: atom_id res chain seq x y z
N MET A 1 17.99 15.29 -18.34
CA MET A 1 18.35 15.42 -19.77
C MET A 1 17.11 15.13 -20.59
N TYR A 2 16.60 16.12 -21.30
CA TYR A 2 15.47 15.98 -22.23
C TYR A 2 16.04 15.75 -23.63
N PHE A 3 15.66 14.66 -24.29
CA PHE A 3 16.11 14.35 -25.65
C PHE A 3 14.96 14.64 -26.64
N PRO A 4 15.02 15.73 -27.43
CA PRO A 4 14.03 15.97 -28.44
C PRO A 4 14.31 15.05 -29.64
N PHE A 5 13.43 14.06 -29.87
CA PHE A 5 13.56 13.16 -31.00
C PHE A 5 12.78 13.70 -32.20
N ARG A 6 13.50 14.27 -33.18
CA ARG A 6 12.97 14.66 -34.49
C ARG A 6 13.40 13.63 -35.53
N GLY A 7 12.47 12.81 -36.00
CA GLY A 7 12.69 11.95 -37.18
C GLY A 7 12.06 10.57 -37.09
N LYS A 8 11.09 10.31 -37.99
CA LYS A 8 10.36 9.04 -38.12
C LYS A 8 11.27 7.82 -38.38
N ASN A 9 12.51 8.03 -38.85
CA ASN A 9 13.47 6.98 -39.18
C ASN A 9 14.08 6.26 -37.96
N LEU A 10 14.19 6.92 -36.80
CA LEU A 10 14.72 6.30 -35.58
C LEU A 10 13.69 5.38 -34.90
N ILE A 11 12.40 5.65 -35.06
CA ILE A 11 11.32 4.80 -34.52
C ILE A 11 11.34 3.42 -35.19
N HIS A 12 11.60 3.35 -36.50
CA HIS A 12 11.74 2.07 -37.19
C HIS A 12 12.99 1.30 -36.73
N LYS A 13 14.09 2.00 -36.45
CA LYS A 13 15.33 1.41 -35.93
C LYS A 13 15.17 0.92 -34.47
N LEU A 14 14.39 1.64 -33.66
CA LEU A 14 14.05 1.25 -32.29
C LEU A 14 13.07 0.06 -32.28
N ARG A 15 12.05 0.06 -33.15
CA ARG A 15 11.15 -1.10 -33.32
C ARG A 15 11.90 -2.36 -33.72
N ARG A 16 12.89 -2.26 -34.62
CA ARG A 16 13.72 -3.40 -35.03
C ARG A 16 14.60 -3.94 -33.88
N ASN A 17 15.10 -3.05 -33.04
CA ASN A 17 15.84 -3.45 -31.84
C ASN A 17 14.94 -4.09 -30.78
N LEU A 18 13.72 -3.57 -30.58
CA LEU A 18 12.75 -4.17 -29.66
C LEU A 18 12.30 -5.57 -30.15
N SER A 19 12.10 -5.77 -31.45
CA SER A 19 11.80 -7.10 -32.00
C SER A 19 12.98 -8.08 -31.86
N ASN A 20 14.22 -7.60 -31.91
CA ASN A 20 15.40 -8.44 -31.64
C ASN A 20 15.54 -8.78 -30.15
N ILE A 21 15.12 -7.89 -29.25
CA ILE A 21 15.06 -8.17 -27.80
C ILE A 21 13.97 -9.22 -27.50
N CYS A 22 12.86 -9.24 -28.24
CA CYS A 22 11.85 -10.30 -28.11
C CYS A 22 12.38 -11.70 -28.45
N LEU A 23 13.40 -11.82 -29.33
CA LEU A 23 13.99 -13.11 -29.69
C LEU A 23 14.95 -13.66 -28.63
N LEU A 24 15.51 -12.82 -27.76
CA LEU A 24 16.36 -13.29 -26.64
C LEU A 24 15.55 -13.84 -25.46
N ASN A 25 14.26 -13.50 -25.34
CA ASN A 25 13.36 -14.08 -24.34
C ASN A 25 12.80 -15.46 -24.74
N ARG A 26 13.09 -15.95 -25.94
CA ARG A 26 12.49 -17.19 -26.46
C ARG A 26 12.90 -18.44 -25.66
N ARG A 27 14.05 -18.44 -24.98
CA ARG A 27 14.46 -19.55 -24.10
C ARG A 27 13.65 -19.65 -22.79
N ILE A 28 12.89 -18.62 -22.42
CA ILE A 28 12.03 -18.62 -21.22
C ILE A 28 10.60 -19.10 -21.58
N LEU A 29 10.24 -19.13 -22.86
CA LEU A 29 8.87 -19.36 -23.33
C LEU A 29 8.54 -20.81 -23.71
N ASP A 30 9.51 -21.72 -23.68
CA ASP A 30 9.29 -23.16 -23.90
C ASP A 30 8.95 -23.91 -22.59
N VAL A 31 8.42 -23.19 -21.59
CA VAL A 31 7.84 -23.81 -20.39
C VAL A 31 6.36 -24.00 -20.64
N LEU A 32 5.96 -25.23 -21.00
CA LEU A 32 4.55 -25.59 -21.02
C LEU A 32 3.96 -25.34 -19.61
N PRO A 33 2.82 -24.63 -19.49
CA PRO A 33 2.15 -24.46 -18.21
C PRO A 33 1.89 -25.82 -17.58
N ILE A 34 2.24 -26.00 -16.32
CA ILE A 34 1.94 -27.25 -15.61
C ILE A 34 0.45 -27.22 -15.27
N VAL A 35 -0.37 -27.74 -16.19
CA VAL A 35 -1.83 -27.66 -16.13
C VAL A 35 -2.44 -28.46 -14.99
N SER A 36 -1.72 -29.47 -14.48
CA SER A 36 -2.20 -30.39 -13.45
C SER A 36 -1.60 -30.14 -12.07
N PHE A 37 -0.81 -29.08 -11.89
CA PHE A 37 -0.16 -28.80 -10.61
C PHE A 37 -1.01 -27.84 -9.78
N ASP A 38 -1.60 -28.36 -8.71
CA ASP A 38 -2.24 -27.56 -7.68
C ASP A 38 -1.25 -27.27 -6.53
N PRO A 39 -0.78 -26.03 -6.36
CA PRO A 39 0.18 -25.70 -5.31
C PRO A 39 -0.35 -25.85 -3.88
N ARG A 40 -1.69 -25.95 -3.70
CA ARG A 40 -2.35 -26.14 -2.40
C ARG A 40 -2.66 -27.60 -2.10
N SER A 41 -2.39 -28.50 -3.04
CA SER A 41 -2.66 -29.93 -2.84
C SER A 41 -1.72 -30.53 -1.79
N PRO A 42 -2.27 -31.22 -0.75
CA PRO A 42 -1.48 -31.96 0.23
C PRO A 42 -0.56 -33.00 -0.38
N ALA A 43 -0.93 -33.56 -1.55
CA ALA A 43 -0.13 -34.53 -2.28
C ALA A 43 1.26 -33.99 -2.69
N ASN A 44 1.43 -32.66 -2.70
CA ASN A 44 2.70 -32.01 -2.98
C ASN A 44 3.62 -31.85 -1.75
N LEU A 45 3.16 -32.21 -0.55
CA LEU A 45 3.95 -32.20 0.68
C LEU A 45 4.90 -33.41 0.75
N LYS A 46 6.05 -33.33 0.06
CA LYS A 46 7.05 -34.42 -0.01
C LYS A 46 8.04 -34.47 1.15
N GLY A 47 7.85 -33.68 2.20
CA GLY A 47 8.76 -33.63 3.34
C GLY A 47 8.70 -34.91 4.19
N PRO A 48 9.83 -35.41 4.75
CA PRO A 48 9.82 -36.59 5.62
C PRO A 48 8.85 -36.48 6.81
N LYS A 49 8.68 -35.26 7.33
CA LYS A 49 7.75 -34.96 8.44
C LYS A 49 6.26 -35.17 8.13
N TYR A 50 5.90 -35.36 6.86
CA TYR A 50 4.49 -35.52 6.43
C TYR A 50 4.16 -36.95 5.97
N ARG A 51 5.15 -37.85 5.91
CA ARG A 51 5.01 -39.17 5.26
C ARG A 51 4.00 -40.10 5.93
N ASP A 52 3.96 -40.05 7.26
CA ASP A 52 3.17 -40.98 8.08
C ASP A 52 1.96 -40.29 8.73
N LEU A 53 1.67 -39.05 8.34
CA LEU A 53 0.52 -38.32 8.84
C LEU A 53 -0.73 -38.70 8.05
N SER A 54 -1.76 -39.17 8.75
CA SER A 54 -3.09 -39.43 8.19
C SER A 54 -4.07 -38.29 8.41
N ASP A 55 -3.68 -37.26 9.15
CA ASP A 55 -4.52 -36.08 9.40
C ASP A 55 -4.61 -35.21 8.15
N HIS A 56 -5.65 -35.46 7.35
CA HIS A 56 -5.90 -34.73 6.12
C HIS A 56 -6.19 -33.24 6.35
N THR A 57 -6.79 -32.88 7.49
CA THR A 57 -7.08 -31.46 7.80
C THR A 57 -5.79 -30.69 8.06
N PHE A 58 -4.91 -31.24 8.89
CA PHE A 58 -3.60 -30.66 9.14
C PHE A 58 -2.77 -30.54 7.86
N LEU A 59 -2.74 -31.58 7.03
CA LEU A 59 -1.98 -31.57 5.78
C LEU A 59 -2.50 -30.52 4.79
N GLN A 60 -3.82 -30.30 4.74
CA GLN A 60 -4.41 -29.25 3.92
C GLN A 60 -4.06 -27.86 4.42
N GLU A 61 -4.22 -27.61 5.72
CA GLU A 61 -3.86 -26.32 6.34
C GLU A 61 -2.37 -26.00 6.17
N GLU A 62 -1.50 -27.00 6.30
CA GLU A 62 -0.07 -26.83 6.14
C GLU A 62 0.33 -26.58 4.69
N ALA A 63 -0.32 -27.25 3.72
CA ALA A 63 -0.13 -26.97 2.30
C ALA A 63 -0.50 -25.53 1.96
N ASP A 64 -1.65 -25.07 2.46
CA ASP A 64 -2.12 -23.69 2.31
C ASP A 64 -1.15 -22.69 2.93
N ARG A 65 -0.73 -22.93 4.18
CA ARG A 65 0.23 -22.07 4.89
C ARG A 65 1.56 -21.95 4.13
N ILE A 66 2.06 -23.04 3.55
CA ILE A 66 3.30 -23.04 2.76
C ILE A 66 3.09 -22.27 1.45
N TYR A 67 1.96 -22.44 0.79
CA TYR A 67 1.63 -21.72 -0.43
C TYR A 67 1.59 -20.21 -0.19
N GLU A 68 0.84 -19.75 0.82
CA GLU A 68 0.77 -18.35 1.23
C GLU A 68 2.15 -17.78 1.57
N ALA A 69 2.95 -18.51 2.37
CA ALA A 69 4.30 -18.08 2.73
C ALA A 69 5.21 -17.89 1.50
N ARG A 70 5.07 -18.75 0.48
CA ARG A 70 5.80 -18.63 -0.78
C ARG A 70 5.36 -17.40 -1.58
N LEU A 71 4.06 -17.12 -1.65
CA LEU A 71 3.54 -15.92 -2.31
C LEU A 71 4.10 -14.65 -1.66
N LEU A 72 4.09 -14.58 -0.32
CA LEU A 72 4.68 -13.46 0.40
C LEU A 72 6.18 -13.33 0.14
N ALA A 73 6.91 -14.44 0.05
CA ALA A 73 8.33 -14.43 -0.31
C ALA A 73 8.56 -13.93 -1.75
N ILE A 74 7.68 -14.28 -2.70
CA ILE A 74 7.73 -13.77 -4.08
C ILE A 74 7.53 -12.26 -4.08
N VAL A 75 6.51 -11.75 -3.37
CA VAL A 75 6.28 -10.30 -3.25
C VAL A 75 7.54 -9.62 -2.74
N LYS A 76 8.14 -10.10 -1.64
CA LYS A 76 9.36 -9.51 -1.06
C LYS A 76 10.56 -9.47 -2.00
N ARG A 77 10.63 -10.35 -3.00
CA ARG A 77 11.72 -10.38 -4.00
C ARG A 77 11.53 -9.40 -5.14
N VAL A 78 10.33 -8.83 -5.33
CA VAL A 78 10.10 -7.78 -6.33
C VAL A 78 10.88 -6.52 -5.91
N HIS A 79 11.67 -5.94 -6.82
CA HIS A 79 12.61 -4.88 -6.44
C HIS A 79 11.97 -3.53 -6.07
N ASP A 80 10.80 -3.19 -6.62
CA ASP A 80 10.15 -1.88 -6.41
C ASP A 80 9.00 -1.99 -5.41
N ALA A 81 8.98 -1.11 -4.41
CA ALA A 81 7.98 -1.13 -3.33
C ALA A 81 6.55 -0.88 -3.83
N ASN A 82 6.36 -0.03 -4.86
CA ASN A 82 5.03 0.19 -5.40
C ASN A 82 4.54 -1.03 -6.20
N ARG A 83 5.43 -1.71 -6.93
CA ARG A 83 5.15 -2.99 -7.58
C ARG A 83 4.87 -4.09 -6.56
N GLN A 84 5.61 -4.15 -5.47
CA GLN A 84 5.33 -5.08 -4.37
C GLN A 84 3.91 -4.88 -3.83
N ILE A 85 3.50 -3.62 -3.58
CA ILE A 85 2.14 -3.30 -3.14
C ILE A 85 1.10 -3.69 -4.19
N ALA A 86 1.35 -3.40 -5.47
CA ALA A 86 0.42 -3.77 -6.54
C ALA A 86 0.22 -5.28 -6.65
N VAL A 87 1.30 -6.06 -6.59
CA VAL A 87 1.24 -7.53 -6.60
C VAL A 87 0.53 -8.06 -5.35
N ALA A 88 0.86 -7.53 -4.17
CA ALA A 88 0.21 -7.94 -2.92
C ALA A 88 -1.29 -7.62 -2.93
N ARG A 89 -1.70 -6.49 -3.50
CA ARG A 89 -3.12 -6.13 -3.68
C ARG A 89 -3.82 -7.12 -4.60
N GLN A 90 -3.22 -7.49 -5.73
CA GLN A 90 -3.78 -8.48 -6.64
C GLN A 90 -3.98 -9.82 -5.93
N PHE A 91 -2.95 -10.31 -5.22
CA PHE A 91 -3.02 -11.57 -4.47
C PHE A 91 -4.09 -11.55 -3.38
N CYS A 92 -4.32 -10.42 -2.72
CA CYS A 92 -5.28 -10.30 -1.63
C CYS A 92 -6.74 -10.13 -2.12
N PHE A 93 -6.97 -9.19 -3.05
CA PHE A 93 -8.33 -8.71 -3.38
C PHE A 93 -8.91 -9.27 -4.67
N VAL A 94 -8.07 -9.80 -5.56
CA VAL A 94 -8.54 -10.39 -6.83
C VAL A 94 -8.45 -11.91 -6.76
N GLU A 95 -7.29 -12.42 -6.39
CA GLU A 95 -7.04 -13.86 -6.40
C GLU A 95 -7.38 -14.55 -5.07
N HIS A 96 -7.51 -13.78 -3.98
CA HIS A 96 -7.73 -14.29 -2.62
C HIS A 96 -6.72 -15.37 -2.19
N TRP A 97 -5.48 -15.24 -2.64
CA TRP A 97 -4.40 -16.18 -2.33
C TRP A 97 -3.67 -15.87 -1.03
N ILE A 98 -3.81 -14.66 -0.49
CA ILE A 98 -3.28 -14.26 0.83
C ILE A 98 -4.38 -13.55 1.60
N SER A 99 -4.29 -13.54 2.93
CA SER A 99 -5.27 -12.87 3.78
C SER A 99 -5.05 -11.36 3.86
N GLU A 100 -6.11 -10.62 4.19
CA GLU A 100 -6.05 -9.17 4.40
C GLU A 100 -5.11 -8.78 5.55
N ALA A 101 -5.00 -9.62 6.58
CA ALA A 101 -4.05 -9.44 7.66
C ALA A 101 -2.60 -9.49 7.15
N GLN A 102 -2.26 -10.49 6.34
CA GLN A 102 -0.94 -10.62 5.71
C GLN A 102 -0.64 -9.44 4.79
N TYR A 103 -1.62 -9.00 3.99
CA TYR A 103 -1.49 -7.81 3.16
C TYR A 103 -1.24 -6.56 3.99
N SER A 104 -1.99 -6.34 5.08
CA SER A 104 -1.86 -5.16 5.95
C SER A 104 -0.49 -5.10 6.62
N THR A 105 0.02 -6.23 7.11
CA THR A 105 1.38 -6.34 7.64
C THR A 105 2.43 -5.99 6.58
N LEU A 106 2.29 -6.55 5.37
CA LEU A 106 3.21 -6.29 4.27
C LEU A 106 3.17 -4.82 3.84
N HIS A 107 1.99 -4.25 3.70
CA HIS A 107 1.81 -2.84 3.32
C HIS A 107 2.46 -1.88 4.32
N SER A 108 2.29 -2.16 5.62
CA SER A 108 2.89 -1.36 6.69
C SER A 108 4.42 -1.41 6.69
N LEU A 109 5.01 -2.55 6.32
CA LEU A 109 6.46 -2.70 6.17
C LEU A 109 7.00 -1.91 4.97
N LEU A 110 6.24 -1.81 3.87
CA LEU A 110 6.68 -1.15 2.65
C LEU A 110 6.48 0.36 2.66
N LYS A 111 5.41 0.82 3.32
CA LYS A 111 5.13 2.24 3.55
C LYS A 111 4.97 2.46 5.05
N PRO A 112 6.06 2.42 5.83
CA PRO A 112 5.98 2.75 7.24
C PRO A 112 5.44 4.17 7.39
N TYR A 113 4.43 4.31 8.24
CA TYR A 113 3.89 5.61 8.58
C TYR A 113 5.01 6.46 9.18
N LYS A 114 5.39 7.53 8.47
CA LYS A 114 6.28 8.55 9.03
C LYS A 114 5.40 9.53 9.79
N PRO A 115 5.47 9.62 11.13
CA PRO A 115 4.83 10.71 11.83
C PRO A 115 5.42 12.01 11.28
N ARG A 116 4.55 12.90 10.79
CA ARG A 116 4.93 14.26 10.42
C ARG A 116 5.47 14.91 11.69
N SER A 117 6.79 15.06 11.77
CA SER A 117 7.44 15.72 12.90
C SER A 117 6.83 17.11 13.05
N ALA A 118 6.07 17.32 14.13
CA ALA A 118 5.45 18.59 14.47
C ALA A 118 6.48 19.55 15.08
N THR A 119 7.56 19.84 14.34
CA THR A 119 8.64 20.74 14.76
C THR A 119 8.78 21.94 13.82
N ALA A 120 7.65 22.49 13.37
CA ALA A 120 7.62 23.74 12.61
C ALA A 120 6.37 24.59 12.94
N ALA A 121 6.02 24.67 14.23
CA ALA A 121 5.20 25.75 14.76
C ALA A 121 6.09 26.64 15.64
N LEU A 122 7.12 27.23 15.01
CA LEU A 122 7.73 28.45 15.54
C LEU A 122 6.71 29.56 15.26
N LEU A 123 5.89 29.83 16.28
CA LEU A 123 5.00 30.98 16.35
C LEU A 123 5.90 32.20 16.61
N ASP A 124 6.47 32.74 15.54
CA ASP A 124 7.12 34.04 15.55
C ASP A 124 6.39 34.94 14.56
N THR A 125 5.41 35.66 15.07
CA THR A 125 4.81 36.83 14.42
C THR A 125 4.70 37.91 15.49
N SER A 126 5.86 38.44 15.84
CA SER A 126 6.02 39.82 16.28
C SER A 126 5.78 40.74 15.08
N MET A 127 4.82 41.67 15.20
CA MET A 127 4.83 43.01 14.57
C MET A 127 3.70 43.86 15.14
N ALA A 128 4.13 44.77 16.04
CA ALA A 128 3.58 46.05 16.46
C ALA A 128 2.22 46.53 15.93
N ASP A 129 1.34 46.92 16.86
CA ASP A 129 0.81 48.29 16.83
C ASP A 129 0.67 48.82 18.27
N ALA A 130 1.13 50.05 18.49
CA ALA A 130 1.24 50.71 19.79
C ALA A 130 0.41 52.00 19.78
N GLU A 131 -0.10 52.34 20.96
CA GLU A 131 -0.80 53.61 21.29
C GLU A 131 -2.23 53.68 20.70
N ALA A 132 -3.29 54.10 21.40
CA ALA A 132 -3.46 55.01 22.53
C ALA A 132 -4.97 54.84 22.91
N GLN A 133 -5.49 54.85 24.15
CA GLN A 133 -5.58 55.96 25.10
C GLN A 133 -6.54 55.57 26.25
N PHE A 134 -6.11 55.89 27.47
CA PHE A 134 -6.86 56.33 28.66
C PHE A 134 -8.02 55.51 29.27
N THR A 135 -7.69 54.94 30.43
CA THR A 135 -8.42 54.89 31.71
C THR A 135 -9.63 55.82 31.86
N THR A 136 -10.80 55.30 32.27
CA THR A 136 -11.61 55.77 33.43
C THR A 136 -12.83 54.84 33.70
N PRO A 137 -13.40 54.86 34.93
CA PRO A 137 -14.10 53.73 35.54
C PRO A 137 -15.64 53.85 35.57
N SER A 138 -16.27 52.73 35.94
CA SER A 138 -17.48 52.60 36.79
C SER A 138 -18.59 53.63 36.64
N ASN A 139 -19.75 53.19 36.12
CA ASN A 139 -21.02 53.76 36.53
C ASN A 139 -22.07 52.66 36.73
N ASN A 140 -22.58 52.63 37.96
CA ASN A 140 -23.76 51.89 38.41
C ASN A 140 -25.01 52.35 37.67
N LEU A 141 -26.00 51.47 37.50
CA LEU A 141 -27.32 51.56 38.14
C LEU A 141 -28.21 50.40 37.64
N ALA A 142 -28.64 49.56 38.58
CA ALA A 142 -29.66 48.52 38.41
C ALA A 142 -31.08 49.13 38.48
N PRO A 143 -32.15 48.32 38.63
CA PRO A 143 -32.81 47.48 37.62
C PRO A 143 -34.26 47.96 37.40
N SER A 144 -34.92 47.50 36.35
CA SER A 144 -36.40 47.53 36.29
C SER A 144 -36.92 46.25 35.69
N SER A 145 -37.40 45.40 36.57
CA SER A 145 -38.26 44.25 36.29
C SER A 145 -39.65 44.73 35.88
N LEU A 146 -40.15 44.29 34.74
CA LEU A 146 -41.59 44.01 34.61
C LEU A 146 -41.82 42.98 33.51
N SER A 147 -42.37 41.85 33.92
CA SER A 147 -42.81 40.72 33.09
C SER A 147 -43.78 41.15 31.99
N THR A 148 -43.75 40.45 30.86
CA THR A 148 -44.89 40.41 29.94
C THR A 148 -45.09 39.00 29.40
N SER A 149 -46.36 38.66 29.35
CA SER A 149 -47.03 37.38 29.18
C SER A 149 -46.93 36.77 27.78
N ASN A 150 -46.99 35.43 27.73
CA ASN A 150 -47.32 34.66 26.53
C ASN A 150 -48.79 34.87 26.11
N PRO A 151 -49.12 34.68 24.81
CA PRO A 151 -50.44 35.00 24.28
C PRO A 151 -51.40 33.81 24.30
N SER A 152 -52.68 34.10 24.59
CA SER A 152 -53.89 33.47 24.00
C SER A 152 -55.06 34.41 24.23
#